data_AF-A0A428ZGR0-F1
#
_entry.id   AF-A0A428ZGR0-F1
#
_cell.length_a   1.000
_cell.length_b   1.000
_cell.length_c   1.000
_cell.angle_alpha   90.00
_cell.angle_beta   90.00
_cell.angle_gamma   90.00
#
_symmetry.space_group_name_H-M   'P 1'
#
loop_
_entity.id
_entity.type
_entity.pdbx_description
1 polymer ?
#
loop_
_entity_poly.entity_id
_entity_poly.type
_entity_poly.pdbx_seq_one_letter_code
_entity_poly.pdbx_strand_id
1 'polypeptide(L)'
;MRRHLVTPVCLSVALALGAGTASAAGDPQWAESGTAYTDTLGGGQGLATRADGSLLHRGLADIPLGLRIKGWNHIGDPDIADGHTFDAYQGPDTATSKMFAVTTPSGKRYEYVHQLNPGEKLNNSFATISPDGQWLISGEWGEQRRLQVFPAPLLNPSTPQAGGDLKEAWQITLDKPVRDIQGCDFVTDTRLLCASNDATTTLFPEPHPLLQV
;
A
#
# COMPACT_ATOMS: atom_id res chain seq x y z
N MET A 1 -79.66 0.19 -11.93
CA MET A 1 -78.65 -0.52 -12.75
C MET A 1 -77.92 0.49 -13.63
N ARG A 2 -76.63 0.73 -13.36
CA ARG A 2 -75.51 0.97 -14.31
C ARG A 2 -74.41 1.73 -13.59
N ARG A 3 -73.38 0.97 -13.24
CA ARG A 3 -72.09 1.43 -12.72
C ARG A 3 -71.31 2.02 -13.88
N HIS A 4 -70.82 3.25 -13.75
CA HIS A 4 -69.77 3.77 -14.63
C HIS A 4 -68.46 3.79 -13.83
N LEU A 5 -67.63 2.79 -14.12
CA LEU A 5 -66.23 2.72 -13.72
C LEU A 5 -65.47 3.73 -14.58
N VAL A 6 -64.87 4.74 -13.95
CA VAL A 6 -63.91 5.63 -14.59
C VAL A 6 -62.54 5.21 -14.08
N THR A 7 -61.78 4.54 -14.94
CA THR A 7 -60.40 4.11 -14.71
C THR A 7 -59.48 5.31 -14.90
N PRO A 8 -58.65 5.72 -13.92
CA PRO A 8 -57.58 6.67 -14.19
C PRO A 8 -56.37 5.91 -14.75
N VAL A 9 -56.00 6.26 -15.98
CA VAL A 9 -54.73 5.88 -16.60
C VAL A 9 -53.64 6.72 -15.92
N CYS A 10 -52.87 6.12 -15.01
CA CYS A 10 -51.66 6.75 -14.51
C CYS A 10 -50.56 6.61 -15.58
N LEU A 11 -50.18 7.75 -16.19
CA LEU A 11 -49.00 7.86 -17.03
C LEU A 11 -47.74 7.59 -16.19
N SER A 12 -46.99 6.56 -16.56
CA SER A 12 -45.62 6.32 -16.09
C SER A 12 -44.68 7.33 -16.74
N VAL A 13 -44.33 8.41 -16.04
CA VAL A 13 -43.21 9.28 -16.44
C VAL A 13 -41.93 8.60 -15.98
N ALA A 14 -41.25 7.92 -16.90
CA ALA A 14 -39.88 7.48 -16.70
C ALA A 14 -38.96 8.71 -16.70
N LEU A 15 -38.65 9.25 -15.53
CA LEU A 15 -37.52 10.15 -15.37
C LEU A 15 -36.24 9.33 -15.58
N ALA A 16 -35.75 9.34 -16.83
CA ALA A 16 -34.37 9.01 -17.11
C ALA A 16 -33.50 10.08 -16.44
N LEU A 17 -33.16 9.87 -15.17
CA LEU A 17 -32.00 10.49 -14.54
C LEU A 17 -30.80 10.02 -15.36
N GLY A 18 -30.43 10.82 -16.37
CA GLY A 18 -29.13 10.70 -16.99
C GLY A 18 -28.11 10.80 -15.87
N ALA A 19 -27.54 9.66 -15.50
CA ALA A 19 -26.31 9.61 -14.74
C ALA A 19 -25.30 10.37 -15.60
N GLY A 20 -25.11 11.66 -15.31
CA GLY A 20 -23.95 12.38 -15.77
C GLY A 20 -22.77 11.61 -15.21
N THR A 21 -22.15 10.78 -16.06
CA THR A 21 -20.81 10.29 -15.79
C THR A 21 -19.96 11.55 -15.74
N ALA A 22 -19.65 12.01 -14.53
CA ALA A 22 -18.58 12.95 -14.33
C ALA A 22 -17.31 12.25 -14.81
N SER A 23 -17.03 12.35 -16.11
CA SER A 23 -15.74 12.01 -16.66
C SER A 23 -14.84 13.15 -16.24
N ALA A 24 -14.04 12.92 -15.21
CA ALA A 24 -12.87 13.75 -14.92
C ALA A 24 -11.87 13.54 -16.07
N ALA A 25 -12.18 14.11 -17.24
CA ALA A 25 -11.31 14.18 -18.40
C ALA A 25 -10.46 15.44 -18.24
N GLY A 26 -9.51 15.37 -17.31
CA GLY A 26 -8.43 16.33 -17.16
C GLY A 26 -7.24 15.58 -16.58
N ASP A 27 -6.03 15.96 -16.98
CA ASP A 27 -4.83 15.41 -16.36
C ASP A 27 -4.95 15.61 -14.83
N PRO A 28 -4.61 14.60 -14.02
CA PRO A 28 -4.67 14.73 -12.57
C PRO A 28 -3.88 15.97 -12.15
N GLN A 29 -4.61 16.97 -11.65
CA GLN A 29 -4.01 18.21 -11.19
C GLN A 29 -3.49 17.95 -9.78
N TRP A 30 -2.23 17.56 -9.66
CA TRP A 30 -1.54 17.53 -8.39
C TRP A 30 -1.46 18.95 -7.84
N ALA A 31 -2.07 19.17 -6.68
CA ALA A 31 -1.93 20.41 -5.93
C ALA A 31 -1.07 20.12 -4.71
N GLU A 32 -0.01 20.91 -4.52
CA GLU A 32 0.78 20.84 -3.30
C GLU A 32 -0.12 21.18 -2.10
N SER A 33 -0.25 20.27 -1.15
CA SER A 33 -1.02 20.46 0.08
C SER A 33 -0.15 21.03 1.22
N GLY A 34 1.18 20.91 1.11
CA GLY A 34 2.15 21.43 2.05
C GLY A 34 3.53 20.79 1.86
N THR A 35 4.45 21.19 2.73
CA THR A 35 5.83 20.69 2.78
C THR A 35 6.20 20.39 4.23
N ALA A 36 6.92 19.29 4.46
CA ALA A 36 7.49 18.92 5.75
C ALA A 36 9.00 18.69 5.63
N TYR A 37 9.73 18.94 6.70
CA TYR A 37 11.16 18.69 6.79
C TYR A 37 11.45 17.70 7.93
N THR A 38 12.27 16.71 7.64
CA THR A 38 12.75 15.72 8.59
C THR A 38 14.26 15.54 8.43
N ASP A 39 14.96 15.20 9.50
CA ASP A 39 16.35 14.79 9.40
C ASP A 39 16.45 13.40 8.76
N THR A 40 17.64 13.03 8.27
CA THR A 40 17.85 11.75 7.58
C THR A 40 17.81 10.55 8.54
N LEU A 41 18.06 10.75 9.83
CA LEU A 41 18.11 9.66 10.81
C LEU A 41 16.70 9.23 11.25
N GLY A 42 15.78 10.18 11.43
CA GLY A 42 14.37 9.95 11.73
C GLY A 42 13.47 9.87 10.49
N GLY A 43 13.85 10.53 9.40
CA GLY A 43 13.14 10.49 8.12
C GLY A 43 13.40 9.21 7.35
N GLY A 44 14.68 8.80 7.31
CA GLY A 44 15.13 7.65 6.56
C GLY A 44 14.61 7.63 5.13
N GLN A 45 14.06 6.48 4.75
CA GLN A 45 13.41 6.26 3.46
C GLN A 45 11.92 5.98 3.58
N GLY A 46 11.37 5.83 4.81
CA GLY A 46 9.98 5.42 4.99
C GLY A 46 9.04 6.59 5.23
N LEU A 47 7.96 6.68 4.44
CA LEU A 47 6.91 7.68 4.55
C LEU A 47 5.51 7.07 4.39
N ALA A 48 4.58 7.46 5.28
CA ALA A 48 3.15 7.24 5.11
C ALA A 48 2.35 8.50 5.43
N THR A 49 1.12 8.56 4.93
CA THR A 49 0.19 9.66 5.21
C THR A 49 -0.97 9.15 6.07
N ARG A 50 -1.35 9.89 7.10
CA ARG A 50 -2.57 9.63 7.88
C ARG A 50 -3.79 10.25 7.21
N ALA A 51 -4.98 9.77 7.58
CA ALA A 51 -6.25 10.32 7.10
C ALA A 51 -6.44 11.82 7.42
N ASP A 52 -5.76 12.36 8.43
CA ASP A 52 -5.78 13.79 8.77
C ASP A 52 -4.74 14.62 7.98
N GLY A 53 -4.01 14.00 7.04
CA GLY A 53 -2.97 14.62 6.24
C GLY A 53 -1.61 14.73 6.95
N SER A 54 -1.50 14.32 8.22
CA SER A 54 -0.20 14.28 8.90
C SER A 54 0.67 13.14 8.38
N LEU A 55 1.98 13.37 8.36
CA LEU A 55 2.95 12.41 7.86
C LEU A 55 3.50 11.53 8.98
N LEU A 56 3.79 10.28 8.66
CA LEU A 56 4.56 9.35 9.45
C LEU A 56 5.88 9.09 8.73
N HIS A 57 6.99 9.37 9.41
CA HIS A 57 8.31 9.04 8.91
C HIS A 57 8.88 7.82 9.64
N ARG A 58 9.69 7.06 8.93
CA ARG A 58 10.43 5.91 9.46
C ARG A 58 11.88 5.96 9.00
N GLY A 59 12.75 6.21 9.96
CA GLY A 59 14.19 6.14 9.80
C GLY A 59 14.86 5.13 10.73
N LEU A 60 16.20 5.19 10.74
CA LEU A 60 17.04 4.33 11.57
C LEU A 60 16.79 4.57 13.07
N ALA A 61 16.44 5.79 13.47
CA ALA A 61 16.11 6.11 14.85
C ALA A 61 14.80 5.48 15.32
N ASP A 62 13.88 5.15 14.41
CA ASP A 62 12.58 4.56 14.72
C ASP A 62 12.63 3.05 14.93
N ILE A 63 13.74 2.40 14.58
CA ILE A 63 13.94 0.97 14.81
C ILE A 63 14.12 0.73 16.32
N PRO A 64 13.17 0.05 16.99
CA PRO A 64 13.32 -0.28 18.40
C PRO A 64 14.57 -1.12 18.64
N LEU A 65 15.27 -0.86 19.75
CA LEU A 65 16.50 -1.58 20.10
C LEU A 65 16.33 -3.11 20.05
N GLY A 66 15.18 -3.63 20.50
CA GLY A 66 14.88 -5.06 20.42
C GLY A 66 14.84 -5.61 19.00
N LEU A 67 14.29 -4.86 18.03
CA LEU A 67 14.29 -5.24 16.61
C LEU A 67 15.67 -5.12 16.00
N ARG A 68 16.44 -4.09 16.40
CA ARG A 68 17.82 -3.91 15.95
C ARG A 68 18.73 -5.06 16.41
N ILE A 69 18.57 -5.53 17.65
CA ILE A 69 19.29 -6.70 18.19
C ILE A 69 18.91 -7.98 17.44
N LYS A 70 17.65 -8.10 16.99
CA LYS A 70 17.19 -9.20 16.12
C LYS A 70 17.74 -9.11 14.68
N GLY A 71 18.44 -8.03 14.33
CA GLY A 71 19.07 -7.83 13.03
C GLY A 71 18.27 -6.99 12.04
N TRP A 72 17.06 -6.53 12.39
CA TRP A 72 16.29 -5.62 11.54
C TRP A 72 16.94 -4.22 11.56
N ASN A 73 17.34 -3.74 10.39
CA ASN A 73 18.23 -2.57 10.30
C ASN A 73 17.73 -1.49 9.34
N HIS A 74 16.63 -1.75 8.64
CA HIS A 74 16.01 -0.82 7.70
C HIS A 74 14.48 -0.95 7.75
N ILE A 75 13.79 0.16 7.50
CA ILE A 75 12.34 0.24 7.35
C ILE A 75 12.07 0.90 6.00
N GLY A 76 11.31 0.24 5.14
CA GLY A 76 10.78 0.81 3.91
C GLY A 76 9.59 1.73 4.16
N ASP A 77 8.88 2.13 3.10
CA ASP A 77 7.66 2.93 3.21
C ASP A 77 6.58 2.15 4.01
N PRO A 78 6.12 2.67 5.15
CA PRO A 78 5.02 2.07 5.89
C PRO A 78 3.67 2.40 5.21
N ASP A 79 2.62 1.82 5.75
CA ASP A 79 1.24 2.26 5.47
C ASP A 79 0.39 2.29 6.75
N ILE A 80 -0.74 2.99 6.69
CA ILE A 80 -1.67 3.18 7.80
C ILE A 80 -3.09 2.83 7.33
N ALA A 81 -3.64 1.72 7.84
CA ALA A 81 -5.00 1.28 7.55
C ALA A 81 -5.74 0.93 8.85
N ASP A 82 -7.00 1.34 8.97
CA ASP A 82 -7.83 1.13 10.17
C ASP A 82 -7.15 1.55 11.48
N GLY A 83 -6.35 2.62 11.43
CA GLY A 83 -5.56 3.12 12.56
C GLY A 83 -4.37 2.26 12.96
N HIS A 84 -4.09 1.16 12.25
CA HIS A 84 -2.90 0.34 12.40
C HIS A 84 -1.78 0.89 11.53
N THR A 85 -0.55 0.86 12.03
CA THR A 85 0.64 1.18 11.23
C THR A 85 1.38 -0.10 10.86
N PHE A 86 1.73 -0.23 9.59
CA PHE A 86 2.42 -1.38 9.00
C PHE A 86 3.82 -0.96 8.59
N ASP A 87 4.82 -1.36 9.37
CA ASP A 87 6.24 -1.05 9.11
C ASP A 87 6.89 -2.21 8.32
N ALA A 88 7.47 -1.93 7.15
CA ALA A 88 8.14 -2.90 6.28
C ALA A 88 9.62 -3.05 6.64
N TYR A 89 9.97 -4.00 7.50
CA TYR A 89 11.34 -4.21 7.96
C TYR A 89 12.17 -5.09 7.03
N GLN A 90 13.43 -4.70 6.90
CA GLN A 90 14.49 -5.44 6.22
C GLN A 90 15.64 -5.76 7.18
N GLY A 91 16.22 -6.95 7.01
CA GLY A 91 17.41 -7.41 7.71
C GLY A 91 18.73 -7.11 6.96
N PRO A 92 19.86 -7.69 7.39
CA PRO A 92 21.14 -7.53 6.70
C PRO A 92 21.15 -8.21 5.32
N ASP A 93 22.19 -8.00 4.53
CA ASP A 93 22.35 -8.58 3.17
C ASP A 93 22.35 -10.13 3.14
N THR A 94 22.54 -10.77 4.30
CA THR A 94 22.46 -12.23 4.45
C THR A 94 21.10 -12.71 4.96
N ALA A 95 20.11 -11.82 5.08
CA ALA A 95 18.79 -12.16 5.59
C ALA A 95 18.07 -13.14 4.64
N THR A 96 17.39 -14.11 5.23
CA THR A 96 16.55 -15.09 4.53
C THR A 96 15.06 -14.81 4.71
N SER A 97 14.71 -13.63 5.22
CA SER A 97 13.35 -13.27 5.57
C SER A 97 13.12 -11.76 5.57
N LYS A 98 11.87 -11.37 5.34
CA LYS A 98 11.34 -10.03 5.57
C LYS A 98 10.44 -10.02 6.81
N MET A 99 10.17 -8.85 7.37
CA MET A 99 9.22 -8.72 8.47
C MET A 99 8.31 -7.52 8.29
N PHE A 100 7.04 -7.68 8.66
CA PHE A 100 6.06 -6.61 8.75
C PHE A 100 5.67 -6.44 10.21
N ALA A 101 5.94 -5.27 10.79
CA ALA A 101 5.52 -4.98 12.15
C ALA A 101 4.22 -4.19 12.12
N VAL A 102 3.20 -4.69 12.81
CA VAL A 102 1.92 -3.99 12.91
C VAL A 102 1.77 -3.39 14.29
N THR A 103 1.63 -2.06 14.34
CA THR A 103 1.36 -1.31 15.56
C THR A 103 -0.12 -0.96 15.60
N THR A 104 -0.84 -1.45 16.61
CA THR A 104 -2.28 -1.20 16.79
C THR A 104 -2.55 0.26 17.19
N PRO A 105 -3.81 0.73 17.10
CA PRO A 105 -4.20 2.05 17.62
C PRO A 105 -3.86 2.27 19.10
N SER A 106 -3.81 1.18 19.89
CA SER A 106 -3.41 1.21 21.31
C SER A 106 -1.89 1.20 21.53
N GLY A 107 -1.10 1.21 20.47
CA GLY A 107 0.37 1.20 20.52
C GLY A 107 0.99 -0.18 20.72
N LYS A 108 0.22 -1.26 20.67
CA LYS A 108 0.75 -2.63 20.79
C LYS A 108 1.34 -3.06 19.46
N ARG A 109 2.55 -3.61 19.48
CA ARG A 109 3.25 -4.09 18.27
C ARG A 109 3.27 -5.61 18.18
N TYR A 110 3.06 -6.12 16.98
CA TYR A 110 3.19 -7.53 16.62
C TYR A 110 4.09 -7.68 15.39
N GLU A 111 4.86 -8.76 15.34
CA GLU A 111 5.83 -9.03 14.27
C GLU A 111 5.35 -10.19 13.41
N TYR A 112 5.37 -9.99 12.09
CA TYR A 112 4.98 -11.01 11.11
C TYR A 112 6.13 -11.27 10.15
N VAL A 113 6.69 -12.48 10.17
CA VAL A 113 7.92 -12.81 9.45
C VAL A 113 7.62 -13.66 8.23
N HIS A 114 8.06 -13.19 7.06
CA HIS A 114 8.00 -13.92 5.82
C HIS A 114 9.37 -14.53 5.49
N GLN A 115 9.47 -15.85 5.38
CA GLN A 115 10.66 -16.50 4.83
C GLN A 115 10.67 -16.35 3.31
N LEU A 116 11.80 -15.90 2.77
CA LEU A 116 11.93 -15.60 1.34
C LEU A 116 11.62 -16.82 0.49
N ASN A 117 10.78 -16.62 -0.52
CA ASN A 117 10.57 -17.58 -1.60
C ASN A 117 11.81 -17.65 -2.51
N PRO A 118 12.01 -18.76 -3.25
CA PRO A 118 13.08 -18.85 -4.25
C PRO A 118 13.02 -17.71 -5.28
N GLY A 119 14.14 -17.00 -5.45
CA GLY A 119 14.25 -15.86 -6.38
C GLY A 119 13.68 -14.55 -5.84
N GLU A 120 13.22 -14.53 -4.58
CA GLU A 120 12.86 -13.32 -3.85
C GLU A 120 14.10 -12.55 -3.40
N LYS A 121 14.04 -11.23 -3.48
CA LYS A 121 15.04 -10.31 -2.95
C LYS A 121 14.72 -10.03 -1.48
N LEU A 122 15.77 -9.92 -0.66
CA LEU A 122 15.63 -9.74 0.78
C LEU A 122 15.03 -8.38 1.19
N ASN A 123 15.14 -7.38 0.32
CA ASN A 123 14.77 -6.02 0.68
C ASN A 123 13.25 -5.87 0.74
N ASN A 124 12.78 -4.99 1.63
CA ASN A 124 11.36 -4.80 1.89
C ASN A 124 11.02 -3.31 1.68
N SER A 125 10.83 -2.90 0.42
CA SER A 125 10.80 -1.49 0.06
C SER A 125 9.59 -0.75 0.62
N PHE A 126 8.44 -1.40 0.68
CA PHE A 126 7.20 -0.82 1.21
C PHE A 126 6.23 -1.88 1.72
N ALA A 127 5.24 -1.40 2.47
CA ALA A 127 3.96 -2.06 2.68
C ALA A 127 2.85 -1.11 2.21
N THR A 128 1.82 -1.63 1.56
CA THR A 128 0.55 -0.92 1.33
C THR A 128 -0.62 -1.86 1.51
N ILE A 129 -1.69 -1.39 2.12
CA ILE A 129 -2.84 -2.18 2.53
C ILE A 129 -3.99 -1.91 1.57
N SER A 130 -4.64 -2.98 1.08
CA SER A 130 -5.84 -2.84 0.25
C SER A 130 -6.94 -2.10 1.00
N PRO A 131 -7.82 -1.33 0.30
CA PRO A 131 -8.85 -0.53 0.98
C PRO A 131 -9.85 -1.35 1.83
N ASP A 132 -10.00 -2.65 1.56
CA ASP A 132 -10.80 -3.58 2.36
C ASP A 132 -10.05 -4.22 3.55
N GLY A 133 -8.79 -3.83 3.76
CA GLY A 133 -7.91 -4.31 4.82
C GLY A 133 -7.52 -5.78 4.69
N GLN A 134 -7.78 -6.44 3.55
CA GLN A 134 -7.54 -7.88 3.42
C GLN A 134 -6.13 -8.22 2.95
N TRP A 135 -5.45 -7.33 2.24
CA TRP A 135 -4.19 -7.63 1.58
C TRP A 135 -3.12 -6.60 1.90
N LEU A 136 -1.91 -7.07 2.13
CA LEU A 136 -0.69 -6.26 2.17
C LEU A 136 0.08 -6.52 0.88
N ILE A 137 0.41 -5.46 0.16
CA ILE A 137 1.28 -5.50 -1.01
C ILE A 137 2.67 -4.99 -0.62
N SER A 138 3.71 -5.66 -1.11
CA SER A 138 5.10 -5.27 -0.89
C SER A 138 5.90 -5.39 -2.18
N GLY A 139 6.97 -4.59 -2.28
CA GLY A 139 7.87 -4.58 -3.42
C GLY A 139 9.33 -4.76 -3.04
N GLU A 140 10.12 -5.08 -4.07
CA GLU A 140 11.55 -5.28 -3.98
C GLU A 140 12.31 -4.12 -4.65
N TRP A 141 13.62 -4.02 -4.37
CA TRP A 141 14.54 -3.04 -4.91
C TRP A 141 15.27 -3.66 -6.09
N GLY A 142 15.65 -2.86 -7.08
CA GLY A 142 16.18 -3.33 -8.35
C GLY A 142 15.07 -3.75 -9.31
N GLU A 143 15.48 -4.26 -10.47
CA GLU A 143 14.54 -4.67 -11.52
C GLU A 143 13.68 -5.86 -11.08
N GLN A 144 12.37 -5.78 -11.30
CA GLN A 144 11.38 -6.80 -10.96
C GLN A 144 10.20 -6.78 -11.93
N ARG A 145 9.41 -7.86 -11.92
CA ARG A 145 8.18 -8.01 -12.71
C ARG A 145 6.98 -8.41 -11.85
N ARG A 146 7.08 -8.24 -10.54
CA ARG A 146 6.07 -8.66 -9.58
C ARG A 146 5.99 -7.67 -8.43
N LEU A 147 4.84 -7.66 -7.76
CA LEU A 147 4.69 -7.23 -6.38
C LEU A 147 4.19 -8.42 -5.57
N GLN A 148 4.64 -8.54 -4.32
CA GLN A 148 4.28 -9.62 -3.41
C GLN A 148 2.98 -9.29 -2.72
N VAL A 149 2.12 -10.29 -2.52
CA VAL A 149 0.85 -10.11 -1.80
C VAL A 149 0.76 -11.07 -0.63
N PHE A 150 0.50 -10.50 0.54
CA PHE A 150 0.31 -11.21 1.79
C PHE A 150 -1.11 -10.95 2.31
N PRO A 151 -1.71 -11.86 3.08
CA PRO A 151 -2.87 -11.50 3.89
C PRO A 151 -2.46 -10.39 4.86
N ALA A 152 -3.22 -9.29 4.91
CA ALA A 152 -2.87 -8.14 5.75
C ALA A 152 -2.77 -8.56 7.22
N PRO A 153 -1.61 -8.39 7.88
CA PRO A 153 -1.47 -8.88 9.24
C PRO A 153 -2.40 -8.15 10.23
N LEU A 154 -2.96 -8.89 11.19
CA LEU A 154 -4.04 -8.47 12.12
C LEU A 154 -5.39 -8.17 11.48
N LEU A 155 -5.44 -7.51 10.32
CA LEU A 155 -6.70 -7.13 9.67
C LEU A 155 -7.34 -8.30 8.92
N ASN A 156 -6.54 -9.12 8.23
CA ASN A 156 -7.03 -10.32 7.60
C ASN A 156 -7.18 -11.44 8.64
N PRO A 157 -8.39 -12.01 8.82
CA PRO A 157 -8.66 -13.06 9.83
C PRO A 157 -7.86 -14.35 9.65
N SER A 158 -7.27 -14.59 8.47
CA SER A 158 -6.40 -15.74 8.24
C SER A 158 -5.02 -15.60 8.89
N THR A 159 -4.65 -14.41 9.36
CA THR A 159 -3.36 -14.16 10.01
C THR A 159 -3.44 -14.39 11.53
N PRO A 160 -2.34 -14.86 12.16
CA PRO A 160 -2.28 -14.97 13.61
C PRO A 160 -2.54 -13.62 14.29
N GLN A 161 -3.32 -13.60 15.37
CA GLN A 161 -3.67 -12.36 16.09
C GLN A 161 -2.58 -11.85 17.05
N ALA A 162 -1.44 -12.54 17.10
CA ALA A 162 -0.34 -12.25 18.03
C ALA A 162 1.05 -12.23 17.34
N GLY A 163 1.09 -11.97 16.02
CA GLY A 163 2.31 -12.13 15.23
C GLY A 163 2.61 -13.60 14.89
N GLY A 164 3.64 -13.82 14.07
CA GLY A 164 4.10 -15.14 13.68
C GLY A 164 4.52 -15.22 12.21
N ASP A 165 4.45 -16.42 11.64
CA ASP A 165 4.79 -16.65 10.24
C ASP A 165 3.78 -15.98 9.30
N LEU A 166 4.29 -15.31 8.27
CA LEU A 166 3.50 -14.70 7.20
C LEU A 166 3.85 -15.38 5.87
N LYS A 167 2.86 -16.01 5.27
CA LYS A 167 3.02 -16.67 3.97
C LYS A 167 2.58 -15.72 2.88
N GLU A 168 3.39 -15.62 1.83
CA GLU A 168 2.95 -15.00 0.58
C GLU A 168 1.72 -15.77 0.06
N ALA A 169 0.67 -15.03 -0.27
CA ALA A 169 -0.56 -15.60 -0.80
C ALA A 169 -0.48 -15.76 -2.32
N TRP A 170 -0.01 -14.71 -3.00
CA TRP A 170 0.13 -14.65 -4.46
C TRP A 170 0.97 -13.41 -4.85
N GLN A 171 1.15 -13.18 -6.16
CA GLN A 171 1.91 -12.04 -6.70
C GLN A 171 1.13 -11.27 -7.75
N ILE A 172 1.16 -9.94 -7.69
CA ILE A 172 0.72 -9.10 -8.82
C ILE A 172 1.79 -9.22 -9.89
N THR A 173 1.43 -9.70 -11.08
CA THR A 173 2.36 -9.74 -12.22
C THR A 173 2.32 -8.42 -12.98
N LEU A 174 3.49 -7.82 -13.20
CA LEU A 174 3.63 -6.58 -13.94
C LEU A 174 3.80 -6.86 -15.43
N ASP A 175 3.08 -6.10 -16.25
CA ASP A 175 3.12 -6.19 -17.72
C ASP A 175 4.50 -5.76 -18.28
N LYS A 176 5.17 -4.85 -17.57
CA LYS A 176 6.51 -4.34 -17.86
C LYS A 176 7.45 -4.56 -16.68
N PRO A 177 8.76 -4.70 -16.93
CA PRO A 177 9.73 -4.63 -15.85
C PRO A 177 9.72 -3.23 -15.25
N VAL A 178 9.83 -3.16 -13.94
CA VAL A 178 9.99 -1.93 -13.17
C VAL A 178 11.23 -2.06 -12.30
N ARG A 179 11.77 -0.94 -11.82
CA ARG A 179 12.98 -0.94 -10.98
C ARG A 179 12.80 0.01 -9.80
N ASP A 180 13.41 -0.35 -8.67
CA ASP A 180 13.54 0.50 -7.47
C ASP A 180 12.21 1.12 -7.03
N ILE A 181 11.15 0.31 -6.93
CA ILE A 181 9.88 0.79 -6.39
C ILE A 181 10.06 1.05 -4.90
N GLN A 182 9.79 2.29 -4.49
CA GLN A 182 9.98 2.74 -3.11
C GLN A 182 8.71 2.71 -2.30
N GLY A 183 7.58 3.03 -2.91
CA GLY A 183 6.29 3.09 -2.24
C GLY A 183 5.16 2.96 -3.25
N CYS A 184 4.02 2.45 -2.79
CA CYS A 184 2.79 2.39 -3.56
C CYS A 184 1.62 2.76 -2.64
N ASP A 185 0.56 3.31 -3.23
CA ASP A 185 -0.69 3.56 -2.51
C ASP A 185 -1.88 3.19 -3.40
N PHE A 186 -2.97 2.73 -2.79
CA PHE A 186 -4.22 2.44 -3.49
C PHE A 186 -4.96 3.75 -3.78
N VAL A 187 -5.11 4.05 -5.07
CA VAL A 187 -5.90 5.22 -5.52
C VAL A 187 -7.35 4.85 -5.86
N THR A 188 -7.63 3.55 -5.97
CA THR A 188 -8.96 2.92 -6.00
C THR A 188 -8.86 1.53 -5.41
N ASP A 189 -9.99 0.82 -5.24
CA ASP A 189 -10.05 -0.55 -4.70
C ASP A 189 -9.09 -1.56 -5.36
N THR A 190 -8.72 -1.34 -6.63
CA THR A 190 -7.90 -2.30 -7.41
C THR A 190 -6.73 -1.66 -8.15
N ARG A 191 -6.34 -0.42 -7.84
CA ARG A 191 -5.31 0.30 -8.59
C ARG A 191 -4.30 0.92 -7.65
N LEU A 192 -3.04 0.61 -7.90
CA LEU A 192 -1.92 1.19 -7.19
C LEU A 192 -1.32 2.32 -8.02
N LEU A 193 -0.84 3.35 -7.33
CA LEU A 193 0.10 4.32 -7.86
C LEU A 193 1.42 4.14 -7.11
N CYS A 194 2.47 3.81 -7.84
CA CYS A 194 3.78 3.43 -7.30
C CYS A 194 4.87 4.42 -7.70
N ALA A 195 5.65 4.90 -6.72
CA ALA A 195 6.81 5.74 -6.96
C ALA A 195 8.07 4.89 -7.15
N SER A 196 8.78 5.13 -8.24
CA SER A 196 10.08 4.50 -8.51
C SER A 196 11.21 5.47 -8.24
N ASN A 197 12.31 4.99 -7.64
CA ASN A 197 13.56 5.71 -7.53
C ASN A 197 14.50 5.49 -8.74
N ASP A 198 14.00 4.90 -9.83
CA ASP A 198 14.78 4.65 -11.03
C ASP A 198 15.09 5.95 -11.79
N ALA A 199 16.33 6.42 -11.69
CA ALA A 199 16.80 7.62 -12.38
C ALA A 199 17.35 7.36 -13.79
N THR A 200 17.52 6.10 -14.23
CA THR A 200 18.39 5.82 -15.40
C THR A 200 17.69 5.93 -16.74
N THR A 201 16.37 6.14 -16.75
CA THR A 201 15.53 6.27 -17.96
C THR A 201 15.62 5.12 -18.97
N THR A 202 16.01 3.91 -18.54
CA THR A 202 16.15 2.75 -19.45
C THR A 202 14.88 1.92 -19.56
N LEU A 203 14.06 1.89 -18.51
CA LEU A 203 12.78 1.19 -18.49
C LEU A 203 11.61 2.13 -18.86
N PHE A 204 11.71 3.40 -18.48
CA PHE A 204 10.73 4.46 -18.73
C PHE A 204 11.46 5.75 -19.18
N PRO A 205 10.83 6.61 -19.99
CA PRO A 205 11.47 7.84 -20.45
C PRO A 205 11.64 8.89 -19.34
N GLU A 206 10.77 8.88 -18.33
CA GLU A 206 10.85 9.77 -17.18
C GLU A 206 11.80 9.22 -16.10
N PRO A 207 12.71 10.05 -15.54
CA PRO A 207 13.42 9.68 -14.33
C PRO A 207 12.47 9.69 -13.14
N HIS A 208 12.65 8.76 -12.20
CA HIS A 208 11.81 8.57 -11.02
C HIS A 208 10.31 8.47 -11.34
N PRO A 209 9.90 7.54 -12.22
CA PRO A 209 8.55 7.50 -12.75
C PRO A 209 7.51 7.18 -11.67
N LEU A 210 6.31 7.76 -11.82
CA LEU A 210 5.09 7.28 -11.17
C LEU A 210 4.42 6.25 -12.07
N LEU A 211 4.18 5.06 -11.53
CA LEU A 211 3.70 3.90 -12.26
C LEU A 211 2.30 3.53 -11.80
N GLN A 212 1.40 3.28 -12.74
CA GLN A 212 0.11 2.69 -12.44
C GLN A 212 0.23 1.17 -12.53
N VAL A 213 -0.20 0.48 -11.46
CA VAL A 213 -0.28 -0.98 -11.39
C VAL A 213 -1.72 -1.42 -11.20
#